data_AF-A0AAV8ZQ82-F1
#
_entry.id   AF-A0AAV8ZQ82-F1
#
_cell.length_a   1.000
_cell.length_b   1.000
_cell.length_c   1.000
_cell.angle_alpha   90.00
_cell.angle_beta   90.00
_cell.angle_gamma   90.00
#
_symmetry.space_group_name_H-M   'P 1'
#
loop_
_entity.id
_entity.type
_entity.pdbx_description
1 polymer ?
#
loop_
_entity_poly.entity_id
_entity_poly.type
_entity_poly.pdbx_seq_one_letter_code
_entity_poly.pdbx_strand_id
1 'polypeptide(L)'
;MTVRTFHPEPITGINSTYISDTEIILSWASPRGEYNAFEVQYLTSENVFIQNLTLHNSITINDLKPHRNYTFTVIVRSGTESSILRRSLPVSAIFTTKESVPGKVEKFEPVDIQPSDIVFAWSLPTTEQNGVIRKFTITYGLEVGQCKHNCLITLVPFFNII
;
A
#
# COMPACT_ATOMS: atom_id res chain seq x y z
N MET A 1 27.18 20.62 34.20
CA MET A 1 27.45 21.27 32.90
C MET A 1 26.61 20.57 31.85
N THR A 2 25.64 21.24 31.26
CA THR A 2 24.80 20.66 30.21
C THR A 2 25.51 20.85 28.88
N VAL A 3 25.91 19.77 28.22
CA VAL A 3 26.51 19.81 26.88
C VAL A 3 25.45 20.39 25.94
N ARG A 4 25.71 21.58 25.38
CA ARG A 4 24.89 22.12 24.29
C ARG A 4 25.23 21.31 23.03
N THR A 5 24.44 20.29 22.74
CA THR A 5 24.56 19.54 21.50
C THR A 5 24.17 20.45 20.34
N PHE A 6 25.03 20.55 19.33
CA PHE A 6 24.84 21.44 18.17
C PHE A 6 23.91 20.80 17.11
N HIS A 7 23.30 19.65 17.39
CA HIS A 7 22.40 18.93 16.49
C HIS A 7 21.11 18.57 17.25
N PRO A 8 19.94 18.56 16.58
CA PRO A 8 18.71 18.12 17.22
C PRO A 8 18.82 16.64 17.60
N GLU A 9 18.26 16.27 18.75
CA GLU A 9 18.16 14.87 19.15
C GLU A 9 17.12 14.15 18.29
N PRO A 10 17.29 12.85 18.01
CA PRO A 10 16.28 12.06 17.32
C PRO A 10 15.01 11.88 18.19
N ILE A 11 13.91 11.54 17.54
CA ILE A 11 12.73 11.02 18.23
C ILE A 11 13.06 9.64 18.86
N THR A 12 12.28 9.20 19.83
CA THR A 12 12.53 7.90 20.49
C THR A 12 11.91 6.71 19.75
N GLY A 13 10.94 6.96 18.88
CA GLY A 13 10.22 5.93 18.13
C GLY A 13 9.06 6.52 17.34
N ILE A 14 8.60 5.76 16.35
CA ILE A 14 7.45 6.10 15.51
C ILE A 14 6.32 5.14 15.88
N ASN A 15 5.14 5.69 16.14
CA ASN A 15 3.91 4.95 16.40
C ASN A 15 2.87 5.27 15.32
N SER A 16 1.90 4.39 15.12
CA SER A 16 0.72 4.67 14.29
C SER A 16 -0.51 4.89 15.16
N THR A 17 -1.25 5.97 14.93
CA THR A 17 -2.56 6.17 15.58
C THR A 17 -3.70 5.55 14.76
N TYR A 18 -3.50 5.39 13.46
CA TYR A 18 -4.47 4.81 12.54
C TYR A 18 -3.79 4.12 11.36
N ILE A 19 -4.35 2.99 10.92
CA ILE A 19 -3.92 2.22 9.75
C ILE A 19 -5.17 1.70 9.03
N SER A 20 -5.32 2.07 7.75
CA SER A 20 -6.27 1.50 6.79
C SER A 20 -5.53 0.68 5.72
N ASP A 21 -6.23 0.30 4.66
CA ASP A 21 -5.66 -0.35 3.48
C ASP A 21 -4.88 0.63 2.58
N THR A 22 -5.15 1.93 2.65
CA THR A 22 -4.53 2.95 1.79
C THR A 22 -3.97 4.16 2.55
N GLU A 23 -4.12 4.20 3.87
CA GLU A 23 -3.73 5.33 4.73
C GLU A 23 -3.03 4.85 6.00
N ILE A 24 -1.98 5.58 6.41
CA ILE A 24 -1.34 5.43 7.72
C ILE A 24 -1.16 6.81 8.34
N ILE A 25 -1.59 6.97 9.59
CA ILE A 25 -1.30 8.17 10.40
C ILE A 25 -0.18 7.82 11.37
N LEU A 26 0.98 8.47 11.15
CA LEU A 26 2.16 8.33 11.98
C LEU A 26 2.19 9.41 13.06
N SER A 27 2.76 9.07 14.21
CA SER A 27 2.93 9.96 15.36
C SER A 27 4.20 9.62 16.12
N TRP A 28 4.79 10.61 16.78
CA TRP A 28 5.99 10.44 17.61
C TRP A 28 6.02 11.45 18.76
N ALA A 29 6.73 11.09 19.83
CA ALA A 29 6.98 12.00 20.93
C ALA A 29 7.92 13.15 20.51
N SER A 30 7.78 14.32 21.13
CA SER A 30 8.68 15.44 20.86
C SER A 30 10.11 15.09 21.26
N PRO A 31 11.09 15.32 20.37
CA PRO A 31 12.48 15.10 20.69
C PRO A 31 12.98 16.17 21.68
N ARG A 32 14.15 15.93 22.26
CA ARG A 32 14.82 16.92 23.11
C ARG A 32 15.64 17.88 22.26
N GLY A 33 15.87 19.09 22.78
CA GLY A 33 16.66 20.11 22.09
C GLY A 33 15.83 20.94 21.11
N GLU A 34 16.51 21.83 20.39
CA GLU A 34 15.88 22.78 19.46
C GLU A 34 15.60 22.13 18.10
N TYR A 35 14.35 22.17 17.65
CA TYR A 35 13.92 21.70 16.35
C TYR A 35 12.83 22.61 15.79
N ASN A 36 12.64 22.60 14.48
CA ASN A 36 11.58 23.35 13.81
C ASN A 36 10.76 22.53 12.82
N ALA A 37 11.22 21.33 12.42
CA ALA A 37 10.49 20.47 11.51
C ALA A 37 10.91 19.01 11.65
N PHE A 38 10.09 18.12 11.08
CA PHE A 38 10.37 16.70 10.90
C PHE A 38 10.32 16.38 9.42
N GLU A 39 11.33 15.65 8.95
CA GLU A 39 11.37 15.09 7.61
C GLU A 39 11.01 13.60 7.68
N VAL A 40 9.99 13.20 6.94
CA VAL A 40 9.46 11.84 6.88
C VAL A 40 9.75 11.27 5.50
N GLN A 41 10.47 10.16 5.47
CA GLN A 41 10.93 9.51 4.25
C GLN A 41 10.38 8.10 4.14
N TYR A 42 9.97 7.69 2.95
CA TYR A 42 9.56 6.31 2.66
C TYR A 42 9.63 6.04 1.15
N LEU A 43 9.56 4.75 0.78
CA LEU A 43 9.42 4.31 -0.61
C LEU A 43 7.96 3.92 -0.87
N THR A 44 7.42 4.35 -2.01
CA THR A 44 6.13 3.83 -2.47
C THR A 44 6.26 2.38 -2.93
N SER A 45 5.13 1.73 -3.20
CA SER A 45 5.08 0.38 -3.80
C SER A 45 5.77 0.29 -5.16
N GLU A 46 5.87 1.42 -5.87
CA GLU A 46 6.53 1.57 -7.17
C GLU A 46 8.01 1.99 -7.01
N ASN A 47 8.58 1.86 -5.81
CA ASN A 47 9.95 2.25 -5.47
C ASN A 47 10.25 3.75 -5.68
N VAL A 48 9.23 4.61 -5.60
CA VAL A 48 9.44 6.07 -5.65
C VAL A 48 9.81 6.57 -4.25
N PHE A 49 10.92 7.29 -4.14
CA PHE A 49 11.35 7.88 -2.88
C PHE A 49 10.62 9.18 -2.58
N ILE A 50 9.92 9.22 -1.45
CA ILE A 50 9.14 10.37 -0.99
C ILE A 50 9.81 11.00 0.23
N GLN A 51 9.84 12.32 0.26
CA GLN A 51 10.27 13.13 1.41
C GLN A 51 9.21 14.18 1.73
N ASN A 52 8.56 14.02 2.87
CA ASN A 52 7.56 14.96 3.36
C ASN A 52 8.12 15.75 4.54
N LEU A 53 7.77 17.04 4.63
CA LEU A 53 8.13 17.89 5.75
C LEU A 53 6.87 18.22 6.56
N THR A 54 6.93 18.10 7.88
CA THR A 54 5.85 18.49 8.79
C THR A 54 6.41 19.27 9.98
N LEU A 55 5.64 20.23 10.47
CA LEU A 55 5.95 20.96 11.71
C LEU A 55 5.30 20.29 12.94
N HIS A 56 4.44 19.31 12.70
CA HIS A 56 3.71 18.59 13.73
C HIS A 56 4.38 17.26 14.06
N ASN A 57 4.12 16.76 15.26
CA ASN A 57 4.56 15.46 15.75
C ASN A 57 3.80 14.27 15.13
N SER A 58 3.15 14.50 13.99
CA SER A 58 2.32 13.54 13.28
C SER A 58 2.21 13.91 11.81
N ILE A 59 1.94 12.90 10.98
CA ILE A 59 1.66 13.07 9.55
C ILE A 59 0.70 11.99 9.07
N THR A 60 -0.20 12.36 8.16
CA THR A 60 -1.05 11.42 7.42
C THR A 60 -0.40 11.10 6.09
N ILE A 61 -0.25 9.81 5.80
CA ILE A 61 0.24 9.30 4.51
C ILE A 61 -0.90 8.57 3.83
N ASN A 62 -1.26 9.01 2.63
CA ASN A 62 -2.36 8.47 1.82
C ASN A 62 -1.82 7.72 0.59
N ASP A 63 -2.74 7.17 -0.21
CA ASP A 63 -2.47 6.54 -1.51
C ASP A 63 -1.48 5.36 -1.42
N LEU A 64 -1.46 4.68 -0.28
CA LEU A 64 -0.69 3.46 -0.07
C LEU A 64 -1.40 2.26 -0.71
N LYS A 65 -0.64 1.21 -1.03
CA LYS A 65 -1.21 -0.04 -1.55
C LYS A 65 -1.64 -0.95 -0.40
N PRO A 66 -2.78 -1.64 -0.54
CA PRO A 66 -3.24 -2.62 0.44
C PRO A 66 -2.25 -3.77 0.65
N HIS A 67 -2.23 -4.29 1.87
CA HIS A 67 -1.42 -5.44 2.28
C HIS A 67 0.07 -5.31 1.90
N ARG A 68 0.67 -4.14 2.18
CA ARG A 68 2.09 -3.85 1.95
C ARG A 68 2.78 -3.35 3.20
N ASN A 69 4.04 -3.73 3.31
CA ASN A 69 4.94 -3.21 4.33
C ASN A 69 5.58 -1.92 3.84
N TYR A 70 5.42 -0.86 4.62
CA TYR A 70 6.08 0.42 4.40
C TYR A 70 7.08 0.67 5.52
N THR A 71 8.30 1.03 5.15
CA THR A 71 9.32 1.48 6.09
C THR A 71 9.35 3.00 6.08
N PHE A 72 8.96 3.62 7.19
CA PHE A 72 9.01 5.06 7.36
C PHE A 72 10.22 5.44 8.18
N THR A 73 10.89 6.51 7.78
CA THR A 73 12.04 7.08 8.48
C THR A 73 11.76 8.52 8.83
N VAL A 74 11.93 8.90 10.09
CA VAL A 74 11.77 10.28 10.56
C VAL A 74 13.12 10.85 10.98
N ILE A 75 13.41 12.06 10.50
CA ILE A 75 14.61 12.82 10.81
C ILE A 75 14.17 14.17 11.38
N VAL A 76 14.70 14.53 12.55
CA VAL A 76 14.43 15.83 13.18
C VAL A 76 15.31 16.88 12.52
N ARG A 77 14.71 18.02 12.16
CA ARG A 77 15.40 19.17 11.54
C ARG A 77 15.38 20.38 12.46
N SER A 78 16.48 21.12 12.42
CA SER A 78 16.65 22.37 13.15
C SER A 78 17.35 23.40 12.26
N GLY A 79 16.85 24.63 12.26
CA GLY A 79 17.30 25.71 11.37
C GLY A 79 16.48 25.84 10.08
N THR A 80 16.56 27.01 9.47
CA THR A 80 15.92 27.42 8.20
C THR A 80 16.92 27.43 7.04
N GLU A 81 16.47 27.63 5.80
CA GLU A 81 17.35 27.83 4.62
C GLU A 81 18.31 29.03 4.77
N SER A 82 17.89 30.05 5.52
CA SER A 82 18.72 31.22 5.86
C SER A 82 19.70 30.98 7.01
N SER A 83 19.73 29.77 7.58
CA SER A 83 20.59 29.39 8.70
C SER A 83 21.24 28.02 8.46
N ILE A 84 22.10 27.57 9.37
CA ILE A 84 22.73 26.26 9.27
C ILE A 84 21.69 25.18 9.56
N LEU A 85 21.26 24.45 8.53
CA LEU A 85 20.35 23.32 8.68
C LEU A 85 21.05 22.12 9.32
N ARG A 86 20.48 21.63 10.42
CA ARG A 86 20.97 20.46 11.16
C ARG A 86 19.93 19.34 11.12
N ARG A 87 20.42 18.11 11.16
CA ARG A 87 19.63 16.88 11.17
C ARG A 87 20.03 16.00 12.33
N SER A 88 19.06 15.30 12.92
CA SER A 88 19.31 14.22 13.87
C SER A 88 19.76 12.95 13.15
N LEU A 89 20.07 11.92 13.93
CA LEU A 89 20.08 10.56 13.39
C LEU A 89 18.67 10.15 12.94
N PRO A 90 18.55 9.32 11.90
CA PRO A 90 17.26 8.81 11.44
C PRO A 90 16.71 7.76 12.39
N VAL A 91 15.38 7.71 12.51
CA VAL A 91 14.66 6.65 13.21
C VAL A 91 13.68 6.02 12.25
N SER A 92 13.67 4.70 12.16
CA SER A 92 12.83 3.96 11.22
C SER A 92 11.87 2.99 11.92
N ALA A 93 10.69 2.80 11.34
CA ALA A 93 9.72 1.82 11.77
C ALA A 93 8.97 1.25 10.56
N ILE A 94 8.48 0.02 10.69
CA ILE A 94 7.75 -0.69 9.63
C ILE A 94 6.30 -0.81 10.05
N PHE A 95 5.39 -0.51 9.12
CA PHE A 95 3.95 -0.70 9.29
C PHE A 95 3.37 -1.41 8.08
N THR A 96 2.34 -2.22 8.31
CA THR A 96 1.64 -2.99 7.26
C THR A 96 0.25 -2.41 7.07
N THR A 97 -0.10 -2.03 5.84
CA THR A 97 -1.47 -1.63 5.49
C THR A 97 -2.42 -2.82 5.60
N LYS A 98 -3.71 -2.54 5.86
CA LYS A 98 -4.73 -3.59 5.94
C LYS A 98 -4.97 -4.23 4.57
N GLU A 99 -5.56 -5.42 4.62
CA GLU A 99 -6.07 -6.08 3.42
C GLU A 99 -7.26 -5.31 2.86
N SER A 100 -7.43 -5.39 1.54
CA SER A 100 -8.56 -4.82 0.80
C SER A 100 -9.11 -5.86 -0.18
N VAL A 101 -10.10 -5.47 -0.98
CA VAL A 101 -10.68 -6.35 -1.99
C VAL A 101 -9.63 -6.75 -3.04
N PRO A 102 -9.53 -8.03 -3.43
CA PRO A 102 -8.68 -8.43 -4.55
C PRO A 102 -9.05 -7.68 -5.83
N GLY A 103 -8.04 -7.34 -6.61
CA GLY A 103 -8.15 -6.73 -7.93
C GLY A 103 -8.61 -7.71 -9.00
N LYS A 104 -8.44 -7.30 -10.26
CA LYS A 104 -8.94 -8.04 -11.41
C LYS A 104 -8.06 -9.25 -11.73
N VAL A 105 -8.70 -10.41 -11.95
CA VAL A 105 -8.02 -11.58 -12.51
C VAL A 105 -7.66 -11.35 -13.98
N GLU A 106 -6.47 -11.81 -14.37
CA GLU A 106 -5.95 -11.73 -15.73
C GLU A 106 -5.96 -13.09 -16.40
N LYS A 107 -5.93 -13.10 -17.74
CA LYS A 107 -5.80 -14.29 -18.59
C LYS A 107 -6.85 -15.37 -18.30
N PHE A 108 -8.08 -14.94 -17.99
CA PHE A 108 -9.19 -15.87 -17.84
C PHE A 108 -9.64 -16.34 -19.23
N GLU A 109 -9.13 -17.48 -19.66
CA GLU A 109 -9.39 -18.05 -20.99
C GLU A 109 -9.48 -19.58 -20.94
N PRO A 110 -10.24 -20.20 -21.86
CA PRO A 110 -10.25 -21.64 -21.99
C PRO A 110 -8.92 -22.12 -22.57
N VAL A 111 -8.31 -23.11 -21.93
CA VAL A 111 -7.05 -23.74 -22.38
C VAL A 111 -7.29 -25.12 -22.98
N ASP A 112 -8.43 -25.74 -22.70
CA ASP A 112 -8.89 -26.97 -23.34
C ASP A 112 -10.41 -26.97 -23.42
N ILE A 113 -10.96 -27.42 -24.54
CA ILE A 113 -12.40 -27.46 -24.82
C ILE A 113 -12.72 -28.84 -25.40
N GLN A 114 -13.47 -29.61 -24.63
CA GLN A 114 -14.01 -30.91 -24.99
C GLN A 114 -15.54 -30.84 -25.02
N PRO A 115 -16.22 -31.82 -25.65
CA PRO A 115 -17.68 -31.82 -25.75
C PRO A 115 -18.43 -31.75 -24.40
N SER A 116 -17.82 -32.23 -23.32
CA SER A 116 -18.38 -32.23 -21.96
C SER A 116 -17.61 -31.40 -20.94
N ASP A 117 -16.41 -30.93 -21.29
CA ASP A 117 -15.46 -30.37 -20.33
C ASP A 117 -14.78 -29.14 -20.93
N ILE A 118 -14.64 -28.09 -20.12
CA ILE A 118 -13.86 -26.91 -20.48
C ILE A 118 -12.90 -26.63 -19.34
N VAL A 119 -11.62 -26.52 -19.64
CA VAL A 119 -10.58 -26.16 -18.68
C VAL A 119 -10.25 -24.69 -18.85
N PHE A 120 -10.32 -23.93 -17.75
CA PHE A 120 -9.92 -22.53 -17.72
C PHE A 120 -8.60 -22.36 -17.00
N ALA A 121 -7.77 -21.45 -17.50
CA ALA A 121 -6.64 -20.92 -16.76
C ALA A 121 -6.90 -19.45 -16.42
N TRP A 122 -6.28 -18.97 -15.35
CA TRP A 122 -6.24 -17.55 -14.98
C TRP A 122 -5.06 -17.28 -14.04
N SER A 123 -4.73 -16.01 -13.87
CA SER A 123 -3.72 -15.55 -12.92
C SER A 123 -4.19 -14.28 -12.23
N LEU A 124 -3.93 -14.16 -10.92
CA LEU A 124 -4.11 -12.92 -10.18
C LEU A 124 -2.72 -12.36 -9.81
N PRO A 125 -2.27 -11.26 -10.45
CA PRO A 125 -0.98 -10.65 -10.14
C PRO A 125 -0.85 -10.36 -8.65
N THR A 126 0.34 -10.57 -8.10
CA THR A 126 0.61 -10.32 -6.66
C THR A 126 0.39 -8.86 -6.28
N THR A 127 0.53 -7.94 -7.23
CA THR A 127 0.22 -6.51 -7.09
C THR A 127 -1.26 -6.25 -6.86
N GLU A 128 -2.12 -7.08 -7.45
CA GLU A 128 -3.58 -6.99 -7.42
C GLU A 128 -4.21 -7.85 -6.31
N GLN A 129 -3.44 -8.68 -5.59
CA GLN A 129 -4.05 -9.54 -4.57
C GLN A 129 -4.68 -8.77 -3.41
N ASN A 130 -4.09 -7.61 -3.05
CA ASN A 130 -4.53 -6.74 -1.95
C ASN A 130 -4.75 -7.44 -0.59
N GLY A 131 -4.24 -8.65 -0.41
CA GLY A 131 -4.48 -9.49 0.77
C GLY A 131 -4.18 -10.96 0.51
N VAL A 132 -4.57 -11.82 1.45
CA VAL A 132 -4.38 -13.27 1.33
C VAL A 132 -5.58 -13.89 0.61
N ILE A 133 -5.36 -14.40 -0.60
CA ILE A 133 -6.41 -15.00 -1.42
C ILE A 133 -6.83 -16.35 -0.84
N ARG A 134 -8.14 -16.51 -0.59
CA ARG A 134 -8.70 -17.73 0.03
C ARG A 134 -9.47 -18.62 -0.94
N LYS A 135 -10.15 -18.02 -1.93
CA LYS A 135 -10.97 -18.75 -2.91
C LYS A 135 -11.17 -17.91 -4.18
N PHE A 136 -11.47 -18.61 -5.28
CA PHE A 136 -12.02 -18.03 -6.49
C PHE A 136 -13.43 -18.58 -6.70
N THR A 137 -14.35 -17.75 -7.18
CA THR A 137 -15.71 -18.15 -7.53
C THR A 137 -15.87 -18.01 -9.04
N ILE A 138 -16.25 -19.10 -9.72
CA ILE A 138 -16.53 -19.09 -11.16
C ILE A 138 -18.05 -19.24 -11.33
N THR A 139 -18.65 -18.33 -12.07
CA THR A 139 -20.08 -18.36 -12.41
C THR A 139 -20.23 -18.55 -13.91
N TYR A 140 -21.07 -19.50 -14.32
CA TYR A 140 -21.39 -19.77 -15.71
C TYR A 140 -22.91 -19.76 -15.92
N GLY A 141 -23.35 -19.41 -17.13
CA GLY A 141 -24.74 -19.40 -17.53
C GLY A 141 -24.88 -19.77 -19.00
N LEU A 142 -26.00 -20.37 -19.36
CA LEU A 142 -26.37 -20.61 -20.75
C LEU A 142 -27.17 -19.40 -21.24
N GLU A 143 -26.76 -18.78 -22.34
CA GLU A 143 -27.63 -17.79 -23.00
C GLU A 143 -28.85 -18.50 -23.59
N VAL A 144 -29.98 -18.41 -22.90
CA VAL A 144 -31.25 -18.97 -23.34
C VAL A 144 -31.86 -18.00 -24.37
N GLY A 145 -31.42 -18.08 -25.62
CA GLY A 145 -31.86 -17.11 -26.62
C GLY A 145 -31.78 -17.47 -28.10
N GLN A 146 -30.87 -18.33 -28.57
CA GLN A 146 -30.70 -18.44 -30.03
C GLN A 146 -30.11 -19.75 -30.56
N CYS A 147 -30.61 -20.92 -30.15
CA CYS A 147 -30.08 -22.18 -30.69
C CYS A 147 -31.18 -23.16 -31.15
N LYS A 148 -31.52 -23.10 -32.44
CA LYS A 148 -32.15 -24.20 -33.18
C LYS A 148 -31.05 -24.90 -33.99
N HIS A 149 -30.37 -25.86 -33.35
CA HIS A 149 -29.31 -26.73 -33.90
C HIS A 149 -27.94 -26.07 -34.14
N ASN A 150 -26.90 -26.66 -33.51
CA ASN A 150 -25.46 -26.35 -33.63
C ASN A 150 -25.02 -24.92 -33.27
N CYS A 151 -25.22 -24.51 -32.01
CA CYS A 151 -24.58 -23.31 -31.48
C CYS A 151 -23.20 -23.60 -30.89
N LEU A 152 -22.26 -22.72 -31.22
CA LEU A 152 -21.10 -22.43 -30.38
C LEU A 152 -21.59 -21.77 -29.10
N ILE A 153 -21.21 -22.35 -27.96
CA ILE A 153 -21.51 -21.82 -26.63
C ILE A 153 -20.61 -20.60 -26.43
N THR A 154 -21.14 -19.40 -26.61
CA THR A 154 -20.43 -18.17 -26.25
C THR A 154 -20.63 -17.93 -24.75
N LEU A 155 -19.63 -18.29 -23.95
CA LEU A 155 -19.62 -17.97 -22.52
C LEU A 155 -19.29 -16.48 -22.37
N VAL A 156 -20.28 -15.66 -21.96
CA VAL A 156 -20.06 -14.24 -21.66
C VAL A 156 -19.91 -14.09 -20.14
N PRO A 157 -18.72 -13.76 -19.62
CA PRO A 157 -18.55 -13.58 -18.18
C PRO A 157 -19.06 -12.20 -17.75
N PHE A 158 -20.14 -12.17 -16.96
CA PHE A 158 -20.54 -11.01 -16.15
C PHE A 158 -19.97 -11.16 -14.75
N PHE A 159 -19.27 -10.15 -14.25
CA PHE A 159 -18.71 -10.14 -12.90
C PHE A 159 -19.33 -9.02 -12.06
N ASN A 160 -19.90 -9.39 -10.91
CA ASN A 160 -20.07 -8.50 -9.77
C ASN A 160 -19.16 -8.99 -8.66
N ILE A 161 -18.28 -8.11 -8.18
CA ILE A 161 -17.36 -8.36 -7.07
C ILE A 161 -18.10 -7.92 -5.80
N ILE A 162 -18.25 -8.82 -4.83
CA ILE A 162 -18.68 -8.51 -3.45
C ILE A 162 -17.46 -8.64 -2.55
#